data_AF-A0A4U7EYZ4-F1
#
_entry.id   AF-A0A4U7EYZ4-F1
#
_cell.length_a   1.000
_cell.length_b   1.000
_cell.length_c   1.000
_cell.angle_alpha   90.00
_cell.angle_beta   90.00
_cell.angle_gamma   90.00
#
_symmetry.space_group_name_H-M   'P 1'
#
loop_
_entity.id
_entity.type
_entity.pdbx_description
1 polymer ?
#
loop_
_entity_poly.entity_id
_entity_poly.type
_entity_poly.pdbx_seq_one_letter_code
_entity_poly.pdbx_strand_id
1 'polypeptide(L)'
;MGLFDRLRGDDDGRVVFLGIDGVPLDLVEDHPDVFENLTDIAEAGSAGRLESIVPPESSACWPSLTTGVNPGETGVYGFQDREIDSYETYVPMGQHVKATRLWDRVTDAGRDATVLNVPVTFPPSTRIQRQVSGFLSPDLESASSDESVRETLDGLDYRIDVNAKL
;
A
#
# COMPACT_ATOMS: atom_id res chain seq x y z
N MET A 1 -30.24 -4.18 -21.51
CA MET A 1 -29.19 -3.21 -21.12
C MET A 1 -28.77 -2.44 -22.36
N GLY A 2 -28.89 -1.11 -22.33
CA GLY A 2 -28.71 -0.26 -23.51
C GLY A 2 -27.25 0.14 -23.75
N LEU A 3 -26.95 0.52 -25.00
CA LEU A 3 -25.62 0.99 -25.44
C LEU A 3 -25.11 2.21 -24.62
N PHE A 4 -26.01 3.01 -24.05
CA PHE A 4 -25.68 4.19 -23.25
C PHE A 4 -25.31 3.89 -21.79
N ASP A 5 -25.77 2.76 -21.23
CA ASP A 5 -25.37 2.32 -19.87
C ASP A 5 -23.89 1.90 -19.83
N ARG A 6 -23.32 1.51 -20.98
CA ARG A 6 -21.89 1.18 -21.10
C ARG A 6 -20.98 2.41 -21.25
N LEU A 7 -21.54 3.58 -21.53
CA LEU A 7 -20.79 4.83 -21.78
C LEU A 7 -20.77 5.77 -20.58
N ARG A 8 -21.69 5.61 -19.63
CA ARG A 8 -21.55 6.19 -18.29
C ARG A 8 -20.70 5.21 -17.49
N GLY A 9 -19.47 5.59 -17.16
CA GLY A 9 -18.73 4.86 -16.13
C GLY A 9 -19.61 4.77 -14.88
N ASP A 10 -19.64 3.62 -14.22
CA ASP A 10 -20.52 3.38 -13.07
C ASP A 10 -20.43 4.56 -12.08
N ASP A 11 -21.59 5.10 -11.73
CA ASP A 11 -21.83 6.20 -10.75
C ASP A 11 -21.45 5.79 -9.30
N ASP A 12 -20.64 4.75 -9.14
CA ASP A 12 -20.16 4.28 -7.85
C ASP A 12 -19.03 5.18 -7.34
N GLY A 13 -19.14 5.60 -6.08
CA GLY A 13 -18.10 6.39 -5.42
C GLY A 13 -16.73 5.71 -5.50
N ARG A 14 -15.70 6.48 -5.83
CA ARG A 14 -14.30 6.02 -5.76
C ARG A 14 -13.77 6.19 -4.35
N VAL A 15 -12.97 5.23 -3.91
CA VAL A 15 -12.31 5.27 -2.60
C VAL A 15 -10.80 5.39 -2.80
N VAL A 16 -10.18 6.28 -2.04
CA VAL A 16 -8.72 6.40 -1.96
C VAL A 16 -8.30 6.03 -0.53
N PHE A 17 -7.35 5.10 -0.43
CA PHE A 17 -6.63 4.84 0.81
C PHE A 17 -5.23 5.44 0.68
N LEU A 18 -4.95 6.48 1.47
CA LEU A 18 -3.64 7.13 1.53
C LEU A 18 -3.01 6.81 2.88
N GLY A 19 -1.88 6.09 2.86
CA GLY A 19 -1.09 5.85 4.06
C GLY A 19 0.21 6.64 4.00
N ILE A 20 0.55 7.30 5.11
CA ILE A 20 1.80 8.04 5.28
C ILE A 20 2.57 7.36 6.41
N ASP A 21 3.72 6.77 6.07
CA ASP A 21 4.50 5.99 7.04
C ASP A 21 5.10 6.91 8.13
N GLY A 22 5.08 6.45 9.37
CA GLY A 22 5.68 7.16 10.50
C GLY A 22 5.00 8.45 10.96
N VAL A 23 3.75 8.72 10.55
CA VAL A 23 3.00 9.94 10.94
C VAL A 23 1.95 9.64 12.02
N PRO A 24 2.21 9.94 13.30
CA PRO A 24 1.21 9.82 14.36
C PRO A 24 0.20 10.97 14.29
N LEU A 25 -1.02 10.74 14.80
CA LEU A 25 -2.09 11.75 14.82
C LEU A 25 -1.67 13.04 15.56
N ASP A 26 -1.07 12.88 16.75
CA ASP A 26 -0.65 13.99 17.59
C ASP A 26 0.28 14.97 16.85
N LEU A 27 1.13 14.48 15.93
CA LEU A 27 2.01 15.31 15.10
C LEU A 27 1.23 16.19 14.11
N VAL A 28 0.13 15.68 13.55
CA VAL A 28 -0.73 16.45 12.64
C VAL A 28 -1.51 17.50 13.43
N GLU A 29 -2.05 17.12 14.59
CA GLU A 29 -2.84 18.01 15.46
C GLU A 29 -2.02 19.15 16.06
N ASP A 30 -0.75 18.90 16.41
CA ASP A 30 0.16 19.92 16.96
C ASP A 30 0.67 20.92 15.90
N HIS A 31 0.49 20.63 14.60
CA HIS A 31 1.05 21.41 13.49
C HIS A 31 0.05 21.64 12.32
N PRO A 32 -1.13 22.23 12.57
CA PRO A 32 -2.17 22.37 11.55
C PRO A 32 -1.74 23.22 10.35
N ASP A 33 -0.94 24.26 10.56
CA ASP A 33 -0.43 25.13 9.47
C ASP A 33 0.58 24.40 8.56
N VAL A 34 1.20 23.32 9.03
CA VAL A 34 2.12 22.50 8.24
C VAL A 34 1.38 21.41 7.48
N PHE A 35 0.31 20.88 8.07
CA PHE A 35 -0.48 19.77 7.56
C PHE A 35 -1.89 20.19 7.11
N GLU A 36 -2.02 21.37 6.51
CA GLU A 36 -3.30 22.03 6.17
C GLU A 36 -4.32 21.05 5.56
N ASN A 37 -3.92 20.26 4.56
CA ASN A 37 -4.81 19.30 3.91
C ASN A 37 -5.26 18.14 4.82
N LEU A 38 -4.39 17.65 5.71
CA LEU A 38 -4.76 16.58 6.65
C LEU A 38 -5.68 17.13 7.75
N THR A 39 -5.43 18.36 8.18
CA THR A 39 -6.31 19.09 9.10
C THR A 39 -7.70 19.29 8.50
N ASP A 40 -7.79 19.76 7.25
CA ASP A 40 -9.08 19.92 6.55
C ASP A 40 -9.85 18.59 6.43
N ILE A 41 -9.16 17.49 6.14
CA ILE A 41 -9.76 16.14 6.08
C ILE A 41 -10.29 15.71 7.46
N ALA A 42 -9.54 15.98 8.52
CA ALA A 42 -9.93 15.66 9.89
C ALA A 42 -11.17 16.45 10.33
N GLU A 43 -11.23 17.76 10.01
CA GLU A 43 -12.33 18.65 10.37
C GLU A 43 -13.61 18.39 9.57
N ALA A 44 -13.48 18.11 8.26
CA ALA A 44 -14.63 17.83 7.40
C ALA A 44 -15.21 16.41 7.61
N GLY A 45 -14.43 15.51 8.22
CA GLY A 45 -14.77 14.10 8.41
C GLY A 45 -14.59 13.65 9.84
N SER A 46 -13.72 12.66 10.04
CA SER A 46 -13.41 12.10 11.35
C SER A 46 -11.93 11.79 11.45
N ALA A 47 -11.33 12.16 12.58
CA ALA A 47 -9.97 11.79 12.93
C ALA A 47 -9.96 11.03 14.27
N GLY A 48 -9.00 10.13 14.43
CA GLY A 48 -8.84 9.34 15.63
C GLY A 48 -7.57 8.52 15.59
N ARG A 49 -6.99 8.29 16.78
CA ARG A 49 -5.79 7.48 16.93
C ARG A 49 -6.10 6.02 16.61
N LEU A 50 -5.30 5.42 15.73
CA LEU A 50 -5.36 3.99 15.44
C LEU A 50 -4.38 3.23 16.35
N GLU A 51 -4.81 2.07 16.83
CA GLU A 51 -3.92 1.12 17.49
C GLU A 51 -3.15 0.33 16.42
N SER A 52 -1.83 0.37 16.51
CA SER A 52 -0.96 -0.41 15.61
C SER A 52 -0.91 -1.88 16.03
N ILE A 53 -0.46 -2.73 15.11
CA ILE A 53 -0.04 -4.09 15.41
C ILE A 53 1.28 -4.13 16.19
N VAL A 54 1.57 -5.28 16.79
CA VAL A 54 2.84 -5.57 17.48
C VAL A 54 3.57 -6.68 16.70
N PRO A 55 4.83 -6.47 16.28
CA PRO A 55 5.65 -5.26 16.45
C PRO A 55 5.22 -4.12 15.51
N PRO A 56 5.25 -2.84 15.94
CA PRO A 56 4.85 -1.69 15.11
C PRO A 56 5.96 -1.32 14.10
N GLU A 57 6.30 -2.28 13.25
CA GLU A 57 7.33 -2.19 12.23
C GLU A 57 6.65 -2.19 10.86
N SER A 58 7.01 -1.25 9.97
CA SER A 58 6.32 -1.00 8.69
C SER A 58 6.10 -2.27 7.88
N SER A 59 7.09 -3.16 7.76
CA SER A 59 6.92 -4.39 6.97
C SER A 59 5.93 -5.39 7.59
N ALA A 60 5.62 -5.30 8.88
CA ALA A 60 4.53 -6.06 9.52
C ALA A 60 3.20 -5.28 9.51
N CYS A 61 3.26 -3.96 9.68
CA CYS A 61 2.10 -3.06 9.70
C CYS A 61 1.36 -3.05 8.35
N TRP A 62 2.07 -2.88 7.24
CA TRP A 62 1.45 -2.74 5.92
C TRP A 62 0.73 -4.00 5.43
N PRO A 63 1.29 -5.23 5.56
CA PRO A 63 0.53 -6.45 5.34
C PRO A 63 -0.70 -6.53 6.24
N SER A 64 -0.58 -6.20 7.53
CA SER A 64 -1.72 -6.28 8.46
C SER A 64 -2.84 -5.32 8.05
N LEU A 65 -2.48 -4.07 7.75
CA LEU A 65 -3.39 -3.02 7.28
C LEU A 65 -4.13 -3.40 5.99
N THR A 66 -3.42 -4.04 5.05
CA THR A 66 -3.98 -4.36 3.72
C THR A 66 -4.73 -5.68 3.67
N THR A 67 -4.58 -6.54 4.68
CA THR A 67 -5.23 -7.85 4.77
C THR A 67 -6.36 -7.90 5.81
N GLY A 68 -6.29 -7.02 6.81
CA GLY A 68 -7.22 -6.97 7.94
C GLY A 68 -6.89 -7.98 9.05
N VAL A 69 -5.72 -8.63 9.02
CA VAL A 69 -5.32 -9.64 10.00
C VAL A 69 -3.97 -9.32 10.63
N ASN A 70 -3.66 -9.91 11.78
CA ASN A 70 -2.43 -9.62 12.53
C ASN A 70 -1.19 -10.37 11.97
N PRO A 71 0.04 -10.03 12.42
CA PRO A 71 1.28 -10.68 11.98
C PRO A 71 1.31 -12.21 12.06
N GLY A 72 0.61 -12.81 13.02
CA GLY A 72 0.50 -14.26 13.15
C GLY A 72 -0.26 -14.92 11.99
N GLU A 73 -1.21 -14.20 11.38
CA GLU A 73 -1.95 -14.66 10.21
C GLU A 73 -1.33 -14.20 8.90
N THR A 74 -0.78 -12.98 8.83
CA THR A 74 -0.04 -12.53 7.63
C THR A 74 1.25 -13.31 7.43
N GLY A 75 1.85 -13.81 8.52
CA GLY A 75 3.14 -14.51 8.51
C GLY A 75 4.34 -13.60 8.29
N VAL A 76 4.18 -12.27 8.46
CA VAL A 76 5.27 -11.28 8.33
C VAL A 76 5.41 -10.51 9.64
N TYR A 77 6.59 -10.61 10.25
CA TYR A 77 6.87 -10.04 11.58
C TYR A 77 7.84 -8.85 11.56
N GLY A 78 8.45 -8.54 10.43
CA GLY A 78 9.42 -7.45 10.30
C GLY A 78 10.32 -7.60 9.07
N PHE A 79 11.28 -6.69 8.92
CA PHE A 79 12.20 -6.67 7.76
C PHE A 79 13.15 -7.86 7.66
N GLN A 80 13.26 -8.63 8.73
CA GLN A 80 14.03 -9.86 8.76
C GLN A 80 13.19 -10.94 9.43
N ASP A 81 12.98 -12.03 8.70
CA ASP A 81 12.30 -13.22 9.19
C ASP A 81 13.23 -14.43 9.02
N ARG A 82 12.81 -15.59 9.53
CA ARG A 82 13.60 -16.80 9.57
C ARG A 82 12.89 -17.95 8.89
N GLU A 83 13.66 -18.73 8.15
CA GLU A 83 13.19 -19.97 7.56
C GLU A 83 12.76 -20.96 8.66
N ILE A 84 11.67 -21.69 8.41
CA ILE A 84 11.17 -22.70 9.34
C ILE A 84 12.24 -23.80 9.48
N ASP A 85 12.49 -24.22 10.72
CA ASP A 85 13.51 -25.25 11.06
C ASP A 85 14.95 -24.90 10.64
N SER A 86 15.26 -23.61 10.50
CA SER A 86 16.58 -23.12 10.09
C SER A 86 17.02 -21.87 10.88
N TYR A 87 18.31 -21.55 10.82
CA TYR A 87 18.86 -20.27 11.27
C TYR A 87 19.00 -19.24 10.14
N GLU A 88 18.75 -19.66 8.90
CA GLU A 88 18.78 -18.79 7.73
C GLU A 88 17.68 -17.73 7.79
N THR A 89 18.03 -16.51 7.44
CA THR A 89 17.13 -15.35 7.46
C THR A 89 16.84 -14.85 6.06
N TYR A 90 15.66 -14.27 5.88
CA TYR A 90 15.27 -13.63 4.63
C TYR A 90 14.55 -12.32 4.90
N VAL A 91 14.44 -11.49 3.85
CA VAL A 91 13.63 -10.27 3.87
C VAL A 91 12.24 -10.62 3.37
N PRO A 92 11.17 -10.44 4.17
CA PRO A 92 9.81 -10.66 3.71
C PRO A 92 9.44 -9.75 2.54
N MET A 93 8.64 -10.30 1.64
CA MET A 93 8.29 -9.75 0.33
C MET A 93 6.82 -10.11 0.06
N GLY A 94 6.24 -9.64 -1.03
CA GLY A 94 4.81 -9.86 -1.34
C GLY A 94 4.38 -11.32 -1.26
N GLN A 95 5.21 -12.23 -1.78
CA GLN A 95 4.96 -13.68 -1.77
C GLN A 95 4.93 -14.31 -0.36
N HIS A 96 5.49 -13.65 0.65
CA HIS A 96 5.54 -14.16 2.02
C HIS A 96 4.28 -13.82 2.82
N VAL A 97 3.40 -12.96 2.29
CA VAL A 97 2.14 -12.57 2.96
C VAL A 97 1.07 -13.65 2.75
N LYS A 98 0.69 -14.33 3.83
CA LYS A 98 -0.21 -15.50 3.85
C LYS A 98 -1.68 -15.14 4.04
N ALA A 99 -2.09 -13.97 3.56
CA ALA A 99 -3.48 -13.51 3.68
C ALA A 99 -3.90 -12.74 2.43
N THR A 100 -5.18 -12.85 2.07
CA THR A 100 -5.78 -12.10 0.96
C THR A 100 -5.71 -10.61 1.26
N ARG A 101 -5.35 -9.78 0.29
CA ARG A 101 -5.32 -8.32 0.44
C ARG A 101 -6.60 -7.66 -0.03
N LEU A 102 -6.80 -6.40 0.34
CA LEU A 102 -7.99 -5.63 -0.01
C LEU A 102 -8.16 -5.55 -1.54
N TRP A 103 -7.08 -5.26 -2.27
CA TRP A 103 -7.12 -5.15 -3.74
C TRP A 103 -7.36 -6.48 -4.44
N ASP A 104 -6.96 -7.62 -3.85
CA ASP A 104 -7.33 -8.93 -4.38
C ASP A 104 -8.84 -9.12 -4.29
N ARG A 105 -9.45 -8.76 -3.15
CA ARG A 105 -10.92 -8.81 -2.98
C ARG A 105 -11.66 -7.88 -3.94
N VAL A 106 -11.12 -6.68 -4.19
CA VAL A 106 -11.67 -5.74 -5.18
C VAL A 106 -11.61 -6.34 -6.58
N THR A 107 -10.48 -6.92 -6.96
CA THR A 107 -10.29 -7.60 -8.24
C THR A 107 -11.22 -8.79 -8.40
N ASP A 108 -11.35 -9.62 -7.36
CA ASP A 108 -12.22 -10.80 -7.35
C ASP A 108 -13.72 -10.43 -7.40
N ALA A 109 -14.07 -9.21 -6.96
CA ALA A 109 -15.39 -8.63 -7.13
C ALA A 109 -15.63 -8.02 -8.53
N GLY A 110 -14.69 -8.17 -9.46
CA GLY A 110 -14.78 -7.66 -10.83
C GLY A 110 -14.59 -6.14 -10.94
N ARG A 111 -13.92 -5.52 -9.96
CA ARG A 111 -13.61 -4.08 -9.93
C ARG A 111 -12.12 -3.84 -10.12
N ASP A 112 -11.79 -2.61 -10.49
CA ASP A 112 -10.41 -2.18 -10.70
C ASP A 112 -9.77 -1.64 -9.42
N ALA A 113 -8.53 -2.04 -9.17
CA ALA A 113 -7.69 -1.50 -8.12
C ALA A 113 -6.43 -0.83 -8.70
N THR A 114 -5.88 0.12 -7.93
CA THR A 114 -4.58 0.72 -8.20
C THR A 114 -3.80 0.78 -6.90
N VAL A 115 -2.61 0.19 -6.90
CA VAL A 115 -1.77 0.02 -5.70
C VAL A 115 -0.43 0.66 -5.98
N LEU A 116 -0.08 1.72 -5.25
CA LEU A 116 1.15 2.48 -5.46
C LEU A 116 1.91 2.58 -4.14
N ASN A 117 3.20 2.27 -4.19
CA ASN A 117 4.14 2.41 -3.07
C ASN A 117 3.69 1.75 -1.76
N VAL A 118 3.13 0.54 -1.83
CA VAL A 118 2.78 -0.22 -0.62
C VAL A 118 3.93 -1.17 -0.27
N PRO A 119 4.48 -1.12 0.95
CA PRO A 119 5.55 -2.02 1.37
C PRO A 119 5.16 -3.50 1.33
N VAL A 120 6.19 -4.35 1.16
CA VAL A 120 6.05 -5.81 1.14
C VAL A 120 5.09 -6.27 0.04
N THR A 121 5.18 -5.67 -1.15
CA THR A 121 4.39 -6.11 -2.32
C THR A 121 5.25 -6.47 -3.53
N PHE A 122 6.58 -6.44 -3.41
CA PHE A 122 7.49 -6.88 -4.46
C PHE A 122 7.56 -8.42 -4.52
N PRO A 123 7.65 -9.05 -5.71
CA PRO A 123 7.40 -8.44 -7.02
C PRO A 123 5.92 -8.06 -7.16
N PRO A 124 5.59 -7.03 -7.96
CA PRO A 124 4.22 -6.58 -8.11
C PRO A 124 3.31 -7.70 -8.63
N SER A 125 2.06 -7.74 -8.16
CA SER A 125 1.09 -8.73 -8.62
C SER A 125 0.64 -8.42 -10.04
N THR A 126 0.59 -9.43 -10.89
CA THR A 126 0.03 -9.33 -12.25
C THR A 126 -1.50 -9.43 -12.27
N ARG A 127 -2.13 -9.72 -11.12
CA ARG A 127 -3.60 -9.75 -11.00
C ARG A 127 -4.21 -8.34 -10.89
N ILE A 128 -3.43 -7.38 -10.41
CA ILE A 128 -3.92 -6.04 -10.09
C ILE A 128 -3.70 -5.15 -11.30
N GLN A 129 -4.75 -4.42 -11.69
CA GLN A 129 -4.79 -3.71 -12.96
C GLN A 129 -3.66 -2.69 -13.10
N ARG A 130 -3.29 -2.04 -11.99
CA ARG A 130 -2.16 -1.11 -11.90
C ARG A 130 -1.48 -1.29 -10.55
N GLN A 131 -0.26 -1.84 -10.55
CA GLN A 131 0.50 -1.98 -9.32
C GLN A 131 1.94 -1.50 -9.51
N VAL A 132 2.39 -0.69 -8.55
CA VAL A 132 3.80 -0.34 -8.35
C VAL A 132 4.14 -0.62 -6.91
N SER A 133 5.07 -1.56 -6.71
CA SER A 133 5.50 -1.99 -5.37
C SER A 133 6.16 -0.85 -4.60
N GLY A 134 6.12 -0.92 -3.27
CA GLY A 134 6.71 0.11 -2.41
C GLY A 134 8.12 -0.20 -1.93
N PHE A 135 8.46 0.38 -0.78
CA PHE A 135 9.72 0.20 -0.07
C PHE A 135 10.26 -1.24 -0.15
N LEU A 136 11.58 -1.37 -0.38
CA LEU A 136 12.34 -2.58 -0.76
C LEU A 136 12.33 -2.96 -2.25
N SER A 137 11.59 -2.24 -3.09
CA SER A 137 11.67 -2.45 -4.53
C SER A 137 13.00 -1.89 -5.09
N PRO A 138 13.67 -2.57 -6.03
CA PRO A 138 14.99 -2.15 -6.49
C PRO A 138 14.96 -0.89 -7.35
N ASP A 139 13.98 -0.79 -8.25
CA ASP A 139 13.78 0.34 -9.17
C ASP A 139 12.33 0.36 -9.68
N LEU A 140 11.94 1.47 -10.33
CA LEU A 140 10.57 1.64 -10.84
C LEU A 140 10.21 0.61 -11.92
N GLU A 141 11.18 0.16 -12.72
CA GLU A 141 10.97 -0.79 -13.81
C GLU A 141 10.53 -2.16 -13.25
N SER A 142 11.31 -2.70 -12.33
CA SER A 142 11.03 -3.97 -11.66
C SER A 142 9.87 -3.91 -10.67
N ALA A 143 9.57 -2.73 -10.13
CA ALA A 143 8.46 -2.52 -9.20
C ALA A 143 7.09 -2.48 -9.87
N SER A 144 7.02 -2.25 -11.18
CA SER A 144 5.77 -2.00 -11.91
C SER A 144 5.20 -3.28 -12.54
N SER A 145 3.89 -3.51 -12.40
CA SER A 145 3.19 -4.65 -13.02
C SER A 145 2.86 -4.41 -14.49
N ASP A 146 2.83 -3.14 -14.92
CA ASP A 146 2.32 -2.72 -16.22
C ASP A 146 3.15 -1.55 -16.77
N GLU A 147 3.33 -1.53 -18.10
CA GLU A 147 4.14 -0.54 -18.80
C GLU A 147 3.50 0.86 -18.75
N SER A 148 2.17 0.95 -18.84
CA SER A 148 1.49 2.25 -18.90
C SER A 148 1.59 3.01 -17.58
N VAL A 149 1.53 2.30 -16.44
CA VAL A 149 1.72 2.94 -15.13
C VAL A 149 3.17 3.36 -14.93
N ARG A 150 4.12 2.56 -15.42
CA ARG A 150 5.56 2.89 -15.39
C ARG A 150 5.85 4.18 -16.17
N GLU A 151 5.42 4.25 -17.42
CA GLU A 151 5.60 5.45 -18.27
C GLU A 151 4.92 6.69 -17.67
N THR A 152 3.74 6.52 -17.08
CA THR A 152 3.02 7.62 -16.42
C THR A 152 3.81 8.17 -15.24
N LEU A 153 4.35 7.29 -14.37
CA LEU A 153 5.10 7.71 -13.19
C LEU A 153 6.48 8.28 -13.56
N ASP A 154 7.14 7.72 -14.57
CA ASP A 154 8.41 8.26 -15.09
C ASP A 154 8.22 9.67 -15.64
N GLY A 155 7.14 9.92 -16.40
CA GLY A 155 6.78 11.25 -16.87
C GLY A 155 6.40 12.26 -15.77
N LEU A 156 6.17 11.79 -14.54
CA LEU A 156 5.92 12.61 -13.35
C LEU A 156 7.18 12.77 -12.46
N ASP A 157 8.35 12.34 -12.94
CA ASP A 157 9.60 12.30 -12.16
C ASP A 157 9.45 11.56 -10.82
N TYR A 158 8.59 10.54 -10.79
CA TYR A 158 8.25 9.82 -9.58
C TYR A 158 9.45 9.07 -8.99
N ARG A 159 9.61 9.17 -7.66
CA ARG A 159 10.64 8.47 -6.90
C ARG A 159 10.01 7.43 -6.01
N ILE A 160 10.33 6.16 -6.28
CA ILE A 160 9.82 5.02 -5.50
C ILE A 160 10.36 5.01 -4.06
N ASP A 161 11.58 5.51 -3.87
CA ASP A 161 12.23 5.59 -2.57
C ASP A 161 13.19 6.79 -2.53
N VAL A 162 13.53 7.20 -1.32
CA VAL A 162 14.58 8.19 -1.08
C VAL A 162 15.95 7.56 -1.34
N ASN A 163 16.83 8.29 -2.01
CA ASN A 163 18.21 7.85 -2.15
C ASN A 163 18.94 8.09 -0.82
N ALA A 164 19.03 7.06 0.02
CA ALA A 164 19.69 7.13 1.33
C ALA A 164 21.22 7.37 1.28
N LYS A 165 21.82 7.50 0.08
CA LYS A 165 23.24 7.84 -0.09
C LYS A 165 23.48 9.33 -0.36
N LEU A 166 22.42 10.13 -0.54
CA LEU A 166 22.50 11.59 -0.61
C LEU A 166 22.53 12.19 0.80
#